data_AF-A0AAN0MJC2-F1
#
_entry.id   AF-A0AAN0MJC2-F1
#
_cell.length_a   1.000
_cell.length_b   1.000
_cell.length_c   1.000
_cell.angle_alpha   90.00
_cell.angle_beta   90.00
_cell.angle_gamma   90.00
#
_symmetry.space_group_name_H-M   'P 1'
#
loop_
_entity.id
_entity.type
_entity.pdbx_description
1 polymer ?
#
loop_
_entity_poly.entity_id
_entity_poly.type
_entity_poly.pdbx_seq_one_letter_code
_entity_poly.pdbx_strand_id
1 'polypeptide(L)' 'MSALIQSGLDLSPIITHRFHIDAFQKGFDAMRSGQSGKVILNWDEE' A
#
# COMPACT_ATOMS: atom_id res chain seq x y z
N MET A 1 5.90 17.15 4.53
CA MET A 1 5.30 15.97 5.20
C MET A 1 6.33 15.01 5.79
N SER A 2 7.55 14.92 5.25
CA SER A 2 8.64 14.09 5.81
C SER A 2 8.94 14.37 7.29
N ALA A 3 8.85 15.63 7.73
CA ALA A 3 9.08 16.01 9.13
C ALA A 3 8.14 15.30 10.13
N LEU A 4 6.87 15.06 9.76
CA LEU A 4 5.90 14.38 10.63
C LEU A 4 6.23 12.89 10.77
N ILE A 5 6.62 12.25 9.66
CA ILE A 5 7.03 10.85 9.64
C ILE A 5 8.32 10.67 10.46
N GLN A 6 9.29 11.56 10.29
CA GLN A 6 10.53 11.56 11.08
C GLN A 6 10.28 11.85 12.57
N SER A 7 9.24 12.63 12.90
CA SER A 7 8.81 12.87 14.28
C SER A 7 8.02 11.71 14.91
N GLY A 8 7.84 10.59 14.19
CA GLY A 8 7.24 9.37 14.72
C GLY A 8 5.78 9.13 14.33
N LEU A 9 5.23 9.86 13.35
CA LEU A 9 3.91 9.54 12.81
C LEU A 9 3.97 8.18 12.07
N ASP A 10 3.33 7.17 12.65
CA ASP A 10 3.22 5.84 12.04
C ASP A 10 2.15 5.82 10.94
N LEU A 11 2.59 5.54 9.71
CA LEU A 11 1.73 5.38 8.52
C LEU A 11 1.47 3.91 8.18
N SER A 12 1.96 2.97 8.97
CA SER A 12 1.69 1.54 8.77
C SER A 12 0.18 1.22 8.70
N PRO A 13 -0.69 1.79 9.55
CA PRO A 13 -2.11 1.43 9.57
C PRO A 13 -2.91 1.80 8.31
N ILE A 14 -2.45 2.80 7.55
CA ILE A 14 -3.15 3.20 6.31
C ILE A 14 -2.84 2.25 5.14
N ILE A 15 -1.78 1.44 5.24
CA ILE A 15 -1.42 0.46 4.23
C ILE A 15 -2.15 -0.84 4.55
N THR A 16 -3.16 -1.14 3.73
CA THR A 16 -4.06 -2.29 3.97
C THR A 16 -3.65 -3.53 3.18
N HIS A 17 -3.01 -3.34 2.02
CA HIS A 17 -2.61 -4.46 1.16
C HIS A 17 -1.23 -4.20 0.54
N ARG A 18 -0.47 -5.28 0.39
CA ARG A 18 0.80 -5.34 -0.33
C ARG A 18 0.75 -6.52 -1.27
N PHE A 19 1.02 -6.28 -2.55
CA PHE A 19 1.06 -7.32 -3.58
C PHE A 19 2.36 -7.18 -4.37
N HIS A 20 2.86 -8.29 -4.92
CA HIS A 20 3.87 -8.23 -5.97
C HIS A 20 3.26 -7.60 -7.24
N ILE A 21 4.09 -6.97 -8.08
CA ILE A 21 3.63 -6.31 -9.30
C ILE A 21 2.91 -7.26 -10.25
N ASP A 22 3.30 -8.53 -10.31
CA ASP A 22 2.62 -9.54 -11.15
C ASP A 22 1.14 -9.73 -10.76
N ALA A 23 0.79 -9.39 -9.52
CA ALA A 23 -0.58 -9.42 -9.00
C ALA A 23 -1.28 -8.05 -9.07
N PHE A 24 -0.86 -7.15 -9.97
CA PHE A 24 -1.44 -5.80 -10.11
C PHE A 24 -2.96 -5.82 -10.19
N GLN A 25 -3.55 -6.77 -10.95
CA GLN A 25 -5.01 -6.86 -11.12
C GLN A 25 -5.71 -7.02 -9.77
N LYS A 26 -5.21 -7.90 -8.89
CA LYS A 26 -5.73 -8.10 -7.54
C LYS A 26 -5.63 -6.81 -6.70
N GLY A 27 -4.55 -6.05 -6.87
CA GLY A 27 -4.39 -4.74 -6.23
C GLY A 27 -5.43 -3.73 -6.67
N PHE A 28 -5.71 -3.64 -7.97
CA PHE A 28 -6.73 -2.75 -8.52
C PHE A 28 -8.15 -3.19 -8.14
N ASP A 29 -8.43 -4.49 -8.12
CA ASP A 29 -9.73 -5.02 -7.68
C ASP A 29 -10.00 -4.68 -6.21
N ALA A 30 -8.98 -4.81 -5.35
CA ALA A 30 -9.06 -4.41 -3.95
C ALA A 30 -9.36 -2.91 -3.80
N MET A 31 -8.69 -2.04 -4.57
CA MET A 31 -8.98 -0.60 -4.59
C MET A 31 -10.41 -0.30 -5.04
N ARG A 32 -10.90 -1.01 -6.07
CA ARG A 32 -12.24 -0.80 -6.64
C ARG A 32 -13.35 -1.30 -5.72
N SER A 33 -13.07 -2.28 -4.86
CA SER A 33 -14.03 -2.81 -3.88
C SER A 33 -14.49 -1.77 -2.84
N GLY A 34 -13.71 -0.71 -2.64
CA GLY A 34 -13.92 0.26 -1.56
C GLY A 34 -13.53 -0.25 -0.17
N GLN A 35 -13.06 -1.51 -0.06
CA GLN A 35 -12.61 -2.14 1.19
C GLN A 35 -11.08 -2.10 1.33
N SER A 36 -10.46 -0.98 0.95
CA SER A 36 -9.02 -0.78 1.04
C SER A 36 -8.69 0.64 1.48
N GLY A 37 -7.61 0.79 2.25
CA GLY A 37 -7.00 2.10 2.52
C GLY A 37 -6.02 2.46 1.42
N LYS A 38 -4.75 2.12 1.63
CA LYS A 38 -3.69 2.20 0.61
C LYS A 38 -3.25 0.80 0.20
N VAL A 39 -3.09 0.59 -1.10
CA VAL A 39 -2.54 -0.63 -1.71
C VAL A 39 -1.15 -0.30 -2.27
N ILE A 40 -0.17 -1.15 -1.98
CA ILE A 40 1.20 -1.03 -2.50
C ILE A 40 1.48 -2.21 -3.43
N LEU A 41 1.98 -1.91 -4.62
CA LEU A 41 2.55 -2.89 -5.54
C LEU A 41 4.08 -2.83 -5.40
N ASN A 42 4.68 -3.94 -4.98
CA ASN A 42 6.13 -4.10 -4.86
C ASN A 42 6.70 -4.52 -6.21
N TRP A 43 7.85 -3.94 -6.56
CA TRP A 43 8.56 -4.16 -7.83
C TRP A 43 9.91 -4.85 -7.64
N ASP A 44 10.22 -5.26 -6.40
CA ASP A 44 11.47 -5.95 -6.09
C ASP A 44 11.43 -7.35 -6.73
N GLU A 45 12.52 -7.75 -7.39
CA GLU A 45 12.60 -8.98 -8.21
C GLU A 45 12.81 -10.29 -7.40
N GLU A 46 12.31 -10.39 -6.16
CA GLU A 46 12.47 -11.60 -5.33
C GLU A 46 11.71 -12.84 -5.83
#